data_AF-A0A0E1NH03-F1
#
_entry.id   AF-A0A0E1NH03-F1
#
_cell.length_a   1.000
_cell.length_b   1.000
_cell.length_c   1.000
_cell.angle_alpha   90.00
_cell.angle_beta   90.00
_cell.angle_gamma   90.00
#
_symmetry.space_group_name_H-M   'P 1'
#
loop_
_entity.id
_entity.type
_entity.pdbx_description
1 polymer ?
#
loop_
_entity_poly.entity_id
_entity_poly.type
_entity_poly.pdbx_seq_one_letter_code
_entity_poly.pdbx_strand_id
1 'polypeptide(L)'
;MKRKRVKSEKSLWVILIIAAMIYLLAPPYLIAYFFKLYNLNPFHITPIPHFNPFKSERGIPLSHTFSYLFVIWLIFNVVIGGGATIIYHLFLRGNENK
;
A
#
# COMPACT_ATOMS: atom_id res chain seq x y z
N MET A 1 24.10 -25.72 -30.28
CA MET A 1 23.82 -24.87 -29.10
C MET A 1 22.30 -24.74 -28.93
N LYS A 2 21.66 -25.53 -28.05
CA LYS A 2 20.20 -25.46 -27.84
C LYS A 2 19.87 -24.23 -26.97
N ARG A 3 19.28 -23.18 -27.55
CA ARG A 3 18.63 -22.11 -26.76
C ARG A 3 17.53 -22.77 -25.92
N LYS A 4 17.71 -22.81 -24.59
CA LYS A 4 16.67 -23.23 -23.64
C LYS A 4 15.46 -22.31 -23.85
N ARG A 5 14.32 -22.92 -24.19
CA ARG A 5 13.09 -22.22 -24.55
C ARG A 5 12.67 -21.24 -23.46
N VAL A 6 12.13 -20.12 -23.92
CA VAL A 6 11.40 -19.06 -23.22
C VAL A 6 10.20 -19.67 -22.45
N LYS A 7 10.47 -20.38 -21.36
CA LYS A 7 9.46 -20.79 -20.36
C LYS A 7 9.36 -19.77 -19.21
N SER A 8 10.18 -18.73 -19.31
CA SER A 8 10.41 -17.69 -18.29
C SER A 8 9.28 -16.67 -18.21
N GLU A 9 8.68 -16.26 -19.32
CA GLU A 9 7.72 -15.14 -19.33
C GLU A 9 6.50 -15.37 -18.43
N LYS A 10 5.84 -16.53 -18.53
CA LYS A 10 4.70 -16.85 -17.67
C LYS A 10 5.10 -16.93 -16.19
N SER A 11 6.29 -17.46 -15.90
CA SER A 11 6.81 -17.53 -14.53
C SER A 11 7.12 -16.14 -13.97
N LEU A 12 7.67 -15.24 -14.79
CA LEU A 12 7.98 -13.87 -14.40
C LEU A 12 6.70 -13.07 -14.13
N TRP A 13 5.67 -13.23 -14.96
CA TRP A 13 4.37 -12.61 -14.74
C TRP A 13 3.73 -13.06 -13.42
N VAL A 14 3.81 -14.36 -13.09
CA VAL A 14 3.31 -14.87 -11.81
C VAL A 14 4.08 -14.26 -10.64
N ILE A 15 5.42 -14.19 -10.71
CA ILE A 15 6.24 -13.55 -9.67
C ILE A 15 5.88 -12.08 -9.52
N LEU A 16 5.68 -11.37 -10.63
CA LEU A 16 5.30 -9.96 -10.61
C LEU A 16 3.95 -9.75 -9.91
N ILE A 17 2.94 -10.56 -10.24
CA ILE A 17 1.62 -10.48 -9.61
C ILE A 17 1.73 -10.79 -8.11
N ILE A 18 2.44 -11.85 -7.73
CA ILE A 18 2.64 -12.21 -6.32
C ILE A 18 3.35 -11.10 -5.56
N ALA A 19 4.41 -10.53 -6.13
CA ALA A 19 5.15 -9.43 -5.52
C ALA A 19 4.26 -8.18 -5.37
N ALA A 20 3.45 -7.87 -6.38
CA ALA A 20 2.49 -6.77 -6.31
C ALA A 20 1.43 -7.01 -5.23
N MET A 21 0.89 -8.22 -5.11
CA MET A 21 -0.06 -8.57 -4.05
C MET A 21 0.57 -8.47 -2.65
N ILE A 22 1.81 -8.93 -2.48
CA ILE A 22 2.56 -8.80 -1.22
C ILE A 22 2.77 -7.33 -0.89
N TYR A 23 3.22 -6.52 -1.85
CA TYR A 23 3.40 -5.08 -1.66
C TYR A 23 2.09 -4.37 -1.29
N LEU A 24 0.98 -4.78 -1.90
CA LEU A 24 -0.32 -4.16 -1.67
C LEU A 24 -0.91 -4.52 -0.30
N LEU A 25 -0.76 -5.79 0.11
CA LEU A 25 -1.46 -6.34 1.28
C LEU A 25 -0.58 -6.40 2.54
N ALA A 26 0.71 -6.68 2.41
CA ALA A 26 1.57 -6.92 3.56
C ALA A 26 1.76 -5.66 4.43
N PRO A 27 2.01 -4.46 3.90
CA PRO A 27 2.16 -3.26 4.73
C PRO A 27 0.94 -2.97 5.61
N PRO A 28 -0.30 -2.86 5.07
CA PRO A 28 -1.47 -2.60 5.92
C PRO A 28 -1.76 -3.75 6.87
N TYR A 29 -1.49 -5.01 6.47
CA TYR A 29 -1.71 -6.17 7.33
C TYR A 29 -0.74 -6.22 8.51
N LEU A 30 0.56 -6.00 8.29
CA LEU A 30 1.58 -5.99 9.34
C LEU A 30 1.32 -4.89 10.36
N ILE A 31 0.95 -3.69 9.89
CA ILE A 31 0.62 -2.57 10.77
C ILE A 31 -0.67 -2.87 11.56
N ALA A 32 -1.71 -3.40 10.91
CA ALA A 32 -2.94 -3.79 11.61
C ALA A 32 -2.68 -4.86 12.68
N TYR A 33 -1.82 -5.84 12.36
CA TYR A 33 -1.41 -6.88 13.29
C TYR A 33 -0.65 -6.30 14.50
N PHE A 34 0.25 -5.34 14.27
CA PHE A 34 0.93 -4.63 15.35
C PHE A 34 -0.06 -3.97 16.31
N PHE A 35 -1.04 -3.21 15.81
CA PHE A 35 -2.04 -2.58 16.67
C PHE A 35 -2.88 -3.62 17.45
N LYS A 36 -3.23 -4.74 16.82
CA LYS A 36 -3.91 -5.84 17.51
C LYS A 36 -3.06 -6.44 18.63
N LEU A 37 -1.78 -6.69 18.36
CA LEU A 37 -0.85 -7.32 19.31
C LEU A 37 -0.72 -6.52 20.61
N TYR A 38 -0.65 -5.19 20.49
CA TYR A 38 -0.53 -4.28 21.64
C TYR A 38 -1.87 -3.76 22.17
N ASN A 39 -3.00 -4.28 21.66
CA ASN A 39 -4.35 -3.85 22.02
C ASN A 39 -4.56 -2.32 21.88
N LEU A 40 -3.94 -1.74 20.86
CA LEU A 40 -3.95 -0.31 20.56
C LEU A 40 -5.07 0.04 19.58
N ASN A 41 -5.67 1.22 19.75
CA ASN A 41 -6.55 1.81 18.74
C ASN A 41 -5.74 2.81 17.89
N PRO A 42 -5.48 2.54 16.61
CA PRO A 42 -4.75 3.46 15.74
C PRO A 42 -5.50 4.77 15.45
N PHE A 43 -6.81 4.82 15.71
CA PHE A 43 -7.64 6.00 15.50
C PHE A 43 -7.85 6.81 16.77
N HIS A 44 -7.38 6.32 17.93
CA HIS A 44 -7.41 7.07 19.18
C HIS A 44 -6.24 8.05 19.22
N ILE A 45 -6.40 9.16 18.50
CA ILE A 45 -5.43 10.27 18.47
C ILE A 45 -5.90 11.29 19.50
N THR A 46 -5.18 11.41 20.63
CA THR A 46 -5.51 12.30 21.76
C THR A 46 -5.83 13.75 21.38
N PRO A 47 -5.13 14.41 20.43
CA PRO A 47 -5.48 15.77 20.02
C PRO A 47 -6.70 15.86 19.08
N ILE A 48 -7.23 14.75 18.54
CA ILE A 48 -8.33 14.76 17.56
C ILE A 48 -9.33 13.64 17.88
N PRO A 49 -10.15 13.79 18.94
CA PRO A 49 -11.08 12.75 19.37
C PRO A 49 -12.16 12.39 18.33
N HIS A 50 -12.51 13.33 17.45
CA HIS A 50 -13.46 13.09 16.33
C HIS A 50 -12.88 12.19 15.23
N PHE A 51 -11.57 11.94 15.21
CA PHE A 51 -10.93 11.09 14.21
C PHE A 51 -11.12 9.60 14.50
N ASN A 52 -11.65 9.24 15.68
CA ASN A 52 -11.95 7.86 16.04
C ASN A 52 -13.39 7.50 15.60
N PRO A 53 -13.59 6.82 14.46
CA PRO A 53 -14.94 6.37 14.07
C PRO A 53 -15.45 5.25 14.99
N PHE A 54 -14.58 4.68 15.83
CA PHE A 54 -14.92 3.64 16.78
C PHE A 54 -15.08 4.27 18.17
N LYS A 55 -16.18 3.97 18.88
CA LYS A 55 -16.35 4.39 20.28
C LYS A 55 -15.46 3.58 21.27
N SER A 56 -14.37 3.00 20.79
CA SER A 56 -13.44 2.20 21.60
C SER A 56 -12.19 3.02 21.89
N GLU A 57 -11.79 3.09 23.16
CA GLU A 57 -10.53 3.70 23.56
C GLU A 57 -9.33 2.76 23.37
N ARG A 58 -9.60 1.45 23.22
CA ARG A 58 -8.61 0.36 23.12
C ARG A 58 -8.77 -0.42 21.82
N GLY A 59 -7.98 -1.47 21.65
CA GLY A 59 -7.92 -2.32 20.46
C GLY A 59 -9.27 -2.58 19.80
N ILE A 60 -9.25 -2.46 18.48
CA ILE A 60 -10.38 -2.69 17.58
C ILE A 60 -10.14 -3.97 16.77
N PRO A 61 -11.18 -4.59 16.19
CA PRO A 61 -10.99 -5.84 15.46
C PRO A 61 -10.05 -5.65 14.27
N LEU A 62 -9.22 -6.66 14.02
CA LEU A 62 -8.16 -6.62 13.00
C LEU A 62 -8.69 -6.26 11.62
N SER A 63 -9.86 -6.78 11.24
CA SER A 63 -10.51 -6.51 9.96
C SER A 63 -10.81 -5.03 9.77
N HIS A 64 -11.27 -4.35 10.83
CA HIS A 64 -11.54 -2.91 10.79
C HIS A 64 -10.26 -2.11 10.62
N THR A 65 -9.24 -2.35 11.45
CA THR A 65 -7.94 -1.68 11.32
C THR A 65 -7.33 -1.89 9.94
N PHE A 66 -7.32 -3.15 9.47
CA PHE A 66 -6.79 -3.51 8.18
C PHE A 66 -7.52 -2.78 7.05
N SER A 67 -8.86 -2.79 7.03
CA SER A 67 -9.64 -2.17 5.96
C SER A 67 -9.35 -0.67 5.83
N TYR A 68 -9.28 0.05 6.94
CA TYR A 68 -8.95 1.48 6.95
C TYR A 68 -7.52 1.74 6.50
N LEU A 69 -6.54 1.00 7.04
CA LEU A 69 -5.14 1.13 6.63
C LEU A 69 -4.95 0.77 5.16
N PHE A 70 -5.68 -0.23 4.65
CA PHE A 70 -5.64 -0.63 3.26
C PHE A 70 -6.14 0.48 2.33
N VAL A 71 -7.27 1.13 2.67
CA VAL A 71 -7.79 2.26 1.91
C VAL A 71 -6.81 3.44 1.93
N ILE A 72 -6.26 3.79 3.09
CA ILE A 72 -5.23 4.85 3.21
C ILE A 72 -4.00 4.50 2.36
N TRP A 73 -3.56 3.24 2.40
CA TRP A 73 -2.43 2.73 1.62
C TRP A 73 -2.68 2.84 0.11
N LEU A 74 -3.89 2.51 -0.37
CA LEU A 74 -4.27 2.68 -1.76
C LEU A 74 -4.24 4.15 -2.19
N ILE A 75 -4.83 5.04 -1.40
CA ILE A 75 -4.83 6.48 -1.68
C ILE A 75 -3.39 7.00 -1.75
N PHE A 76 -2.55 6.63 -0.78
CA PHE A 76 -1.14 7.01 -0.75
C PHE A 76 -0.38 6.56 -2.02
N ASN A 77 -0.59 5.32 -2.46
CA ASN A 77 0.00 4.80 -3.68
C ASN A 77 -0.46 5.55 -4.93
N VAL A 78 -1.76 5.88 -5.03
CA VAL A 78 -2.30 6.67 -6.14
C VAL A 78 -1.71 8.08 -6.14
N VAL A 79 -1.59 8.72 -4.98
CA VAL A 79 -1.02 10.07 -4.86
C VAL A 79 0.46 10.07 -5.25
N ILE A 80 1.26 9.11 -4.77
CA ILE A 80 2.66 8.99 -5.16
C ILE A 80 2.80 8.68 -6.64
N GLY A 81 2.04 7.71 -7.16
CA GLY A 81 2.07 7.34 -8.57
C GLY A 81 1.70 8.51 -9.47
N GLY A 82 0.58 9.17 -9.18
CA GLY A 82 0.13 10.35 -9.91
C GLY A 82 1.13 11.52 -9.81
N GLY A 83 1.67 11.78 -8.63
CA GLY A 83 2.71 12.78 -8.43
C GLY A 83 3.97 12.50 -9.24
N ALA A 84 4.46 11.25 -9.24
CA ALA A 84 5.60 10.84 -10.05
C ALA A 84 5.32 10.99 -11.55
N THR A 85 4.11 10.65 -12.01
CA THR A 85 3.69 10.85 -13.41
C THR A 85 3.66 12.32 -13.80
N ILE A 86 3.13 13.20 -12.94
CA ILE A 86 3.12 14.65 -13.16
C ILE A 86 4.55 15.19 -13.24
N ILE A 87 5.41 14.83 -12.29
CA ILE A 87 6.83 15.24 -12.28
C ILE A 87 7.52 14.76 -13.56
N TYR A 88 7.32 13.50 -13.94
CA TYR A 88 7.88 12.95 -15.18
C TYR A 88 7.45 13.76 -16.41
N HIS A 89 6.17 14.09 -16.52
CA HIS A 89 5.67 14.88 -17.64
C HIS A 89 6.17 16.32 -17.66
N LEU A 90 6.28 16.97 -16.50
CA LEU A 90 6.71 18.37 -16.42
C LEU A 90 8.21 18.53 -16.63
N PHE A 91 9.04 17.66 -16.05
CA PHE A 91 10.49 17.84 -16.01
C PHE A 91 11.25 16.99 -17.04
N LEU A 92 10.82 15.76 -17.29
CA LEU A 92 11.56 14.84 -18.17
C LEU A 92 11.06 14.91 -19.62
N ARG A 93 9.74 14.88 -19.84
CA ARG A 93 9.18 14.98 -21.20
C ARG A 93 9.37 16.35 -21.85
N GLY A 94 9.39 17.43 -21.05
CA GLY A 94 9.64 18.79 -21.55
C GLY A 94 11.08 19.01 -22.05
N ASN A 95 12.03 18.18 -21.59
CA ASN A 95 13.45 18.29 -21.94
C ASN A 95 13.84 17.47 -23.18
N GLU A 96 13.06 16.44 -23.53
CA GLU A 96 13.28 15.63 -24.74
C GLU A 96 12.76 16.32 -26.02
N ASN A 97 11.89 17.33 -25.89
CA ASN A 97 11.32 18.10 -27.01
C ASN A 97 12.05 19.44 -27.26
N LYS A 98 13.22 19.66 -26.68
CA LYS A 98 14.11 20.81 -26.92
C LYS A 98 15.41 20.33 -27.56
#